data_AF-A0A1F2R4P0-F1
#
_entry.id   AF-A0A1F2R4P0-F1
#
_cell.length_a   1.000
_cell.length_b   1.000
_cell.length_c   1.000
_cell.angle_alpha   90.00
_cell.angle_beta   90.00
_cell.angle_gamma   90.00
#
_symmetry.space_group_name_H-M   'P 1'
#
loop_
_entity.id
_entity.type
_entity.pdbx_description
1 polymer ?
#
loop_
_entity_poly.entity_id
_entity_poly.type
_entity_poly.pdbx_seq_one_letter_code
_entity_poly.pdbx_strand_id
1 'polypeptide(L)'
;MSRIFVALLMLPLLQGVAGAQTTAGNVENGRMAWASAQLQCRNCHGAQGQGGFAPDLAGRQLSTEQFTRAVRQPWGVMPAFIDKQASDQTLADLAAFFVSLPRVAELGPARFATSATAPQGQKYIVESYGCANCHMPELRDPRRVLGGEGADFETFAKAVYTHTDVYTDPIPRMGNFQRTRLPETVLREIWKFIGTDLGLLAPIVANVNAGTPSGANTEYTLTVTNQGEKGKGLAAETVTISLVLPQGSTLVSNTGAGFKGISRSQPITLPAVAGRGGAPGTAAQTITADVAVWQVPSIAADEKPTFSVTLAGAQVPVAGFRGSTVTWLKPELRKTLANLELKDPRTPGPNDIANVALPNPGRGGAAPGGAPAGQPAGQRGGA
;
A
#
# COMPACT_ATOMS: atom_id res chain seq x y z
N MET A 1 84.18 32.28 6.05
CA MET A 1 83.97 31.26 5.00
C MET A 1 83.37 30.01 5.66
N SER A 2 82.46 29.31 4.96
CA SER A 2 81.66 28.12 5.37
C SER A 2 80.58 28.36 6.45
N ARG A 3 79.29 28.52 6.13
CA ARG A 3 78.27 27.55 5.62
C ARG A 3 77.99 26.39 6.59
N ILE A 4 76.99 26.58 7.46
CA ILE A 4 76.24 25.49 8.11
C ILE A 4 74.83 25.53 7.53
N PHE A 5 74.42 24.44 6.88
CA PHE A 5 73.07 24.21 6.38
C PHE A 5 72.14 23.92 7.58
N VAL A 6 71.12 24.75 7.78
CA VAL A 6 69.98 24.43 8.63
C VAL A 6 68.90 23.82 7.74
N ALA A 7 68.72 22.51 7.81
CA ALA A 7 67.57 21.83 7.21
C ALA A 7 66.37 21.97 8.14
N LEU A 8 65.55 23.00 7.91
CA LEU A 8 64.23 23.14 8.53
C LEU A 8 63.25 22.21 7.79
N LEU A 9 62.89 21.10 8.43
CA LEU A 9 61.80 20.22 7.98
C LEU A 9 60.46 20.88 8.32
N MET A 10 59.91 21.66 7.39
CA MET A 10 58.52 22.12 7.42
C MET A 10 57.64 21.05 6.77
N LEU A 11 56.96 20.25 7.59
CA LEU A 11 55.82 19.44 7.17
C LEU A 11 54.64 20.37 6.86
N PRO A 12 54.06 20.38 5.64
CA PRO A 12 52.77 21.01 5.44
C PRO A 12 51.67 20.07 5.95
N LEU A 13 50.94 20.52 6.97
CA LEU A 13 49.63 19.97 7.31
C LEU A 13 48.67 20.27 6.14
N LEU A 14 48.55 19.32 5.20
CA LEU A 14 47.36 19.24 4.35
C LEU A 14 46.19 18.76 5.23
N GLN A 15 45.49 19.70 5.84
CA GLN A 15 44.15 19.45 6.33
C GLN A 15 43.26 19.28 5.10
N GLY A 16 42.97 18.02 4.77
CA GLY A 16 41.93 17.66 3.82
C GLY A 16 40.60 18.18 4.33
N VAL A 17 40.16 19.31 3.79
CA VAL A 17 38.75 19.70 3.86
C VAL A 17 38.02 18.69 2.99
N ALA A 18 37.56 17.59 3.58
CA ALA A 18 36.55 16.74 2.99
C ALA A 18 35.26 17.57 2.92
N GLY A 19 35.19 18.47 1.93
CA GLY A 19 33.93 19.07 1.52
C GLY A 19 33.02 17.91 1.15
N ALA A 20 31.86 17.81 1.79
CA ALA A 20 30.79 16.96 1.32
C ALA A 20 30.57 17.32 -0.15
N GLN A 21 31.00 16.43 -1.05
CA GLN A 21 30.70 16.58 -2.47
C GLN A 21 29.19 16.49 -2.56
N THR A 22 28.55 17.64 -2.79
CA THR A 22 27.18 17.69 -3.30
C THR A 22 27.19 16.87 -4.58
N THR A 23 26.73 15.63 -4.49
CA THR A 23 26.70 14.74 -5.64
C THR A 23 25.74 15.35 -6.65
N ALA A 24 26.23 15.58 -7.85
CA ALA A 24 25.39 16.06 -8.94
C ALA A 24 24.24 15.05 -9.16
N GLY A 25 23.01 15.56 -9.26
CA GLY A 25 21.85 14.72 -9.51
C GLY A 25 21.84 14.15 -10.93
N ASN A 26 21.34 12.93 -11.07
CA ASN A 26 21.13 12.24 -12.34
C ASN A 26 19.64 12.27 -12.74
N VAL A 27 19.34 12.91 -13.88
CA VAL A 27 17.98 13.09 -14.42
C VAL A 27 17.25 11.76 -14.63
N GLU A 28 17.93 10.74 -15.16
CA GLU A 28 17.33 9.46 -15.48
C GLU A 28 16.99 8.67 -14.20
N ASN A 29 17.89 8.69 -13.21
CA ASN A 29 17.59 8.13 -11.89
C ASN A 29 16.41 8.86 -11.23
N GLY A 30 16.35 10.18 -11.34
CA GLY A 30 15.25 10.99 -10.82
C GLY A 30 13.92 10.62 -11.48
N ARG A 31 13.92 10.46 -12.80
CA ARG A 31 12.75 9.98 -13.56
C ARG A 31 12.28 8.60 -13.09
N MET A 32 13.21 7.67 -12.86
CA MET A 32 12.89 6.33 -12.34
C MET A 32 12.36 6.39 -10.90
N ALA A 33 12.97 7.20 -10.04
CA ALA A 33 12.52 7.42 -8.66
C ALA A 33 11.11 8.03 -8.62
N TRP A 34 10.81 8.97 -9.52
CA TRP A 34 9.47 9.56 -9.67
C TRP A 34 8.42 8.55 -10.16
N ALA A 35 8.82 7.65 -11.07
CA ALA A 35 7.99 6.57 -11.56
C ALA A 35 7.81 5.43 -10.54
N SER A 36 8.59 5.41 -9.45
CA SER A 36 8.53 4.38 -8.43
C SER A 36 7.23 4.42 -7.63
N ALA A 37 6.75 3.24 -7.24
CA ALA A 37 5.62 3.10 -6.31
C ALA A 37 6.01 3.33 -4.85
N GLN A 38 7.30 3.49 -4.53
CA GLN A 38 7.80 3.60 -3.16
C GLN A 38 7.52 4.98 -2.54
N LEU A 39 7.80 6.07 -3.27
CA LEU A 39 7.66 7.43 -2.75
C LEU A 39 6.24 8.00 -2.90
N GLN A 40 5.51 7.57 -3.93
CA GLN A 40 4.14 8.01 -4.23
C GLN A 40 3.92 9.53 -4.34
N CYS A 41 4.97 10.36 -4.40
CA CYS A 41 4.89 11.81 -4.49
C CYS A 41 3.98 12.29 -5.65
N ARG A 42 4.02 11.57 -6.78
CA ARG A 42 3.18 11.82 -7.97
C ARG A 42 1.67 11.76 -7.71
N ASN A 43 1.23 11.11 -6.63
CA ASN A 43 -0.20 11.05 -6.29
C ASN A 43 -0.75 12.43 -5.92
N CYS A 44 0.11 13.31 -5.38
CA CYS A 44 -0.25 14.68 -5.02
C CYS A 44 0.27 15.69 -6.05
N HIS A 45 1.48 15.48 -6.57
CA HIS A 45 2.18 16.40 -7.47
C HIS A 45 1.97 16.10 -8.96
N GLY A 46 1.10 15.14 -9.30
CA GLY A 46 0.79 14.76 -10.68
C GLY A 46 1.82 13.83 -11.33
N ALA A 47 1.39 13.03 -12.31
CA ALA A 47 2.24 12.03 -12.97
C ALA A 47 3.50 12.61 -13.65
N GLN A 48 3.42 13.85 -14.14
CA GLN A 48 4.50 14.57 -14.81
C GLN A 48 5.10 15.67 -13.92
N GLY A 49 4.75 15.74 -12.63
CA GLY A 49 5.15 16.84 -11.77
C GLY A 49 4.38 18.14 -12.03
N GLN A 50 3.27 18.09 -12.75
CA GLN A 50 2.44 19.25 -13.08
C GLN A 50 1.59 19.79 -11.91
N GLY A 51 1.70 19.19 -10.73
CA GLY A 51 0.88 19.52 -9.57
C GLY A 51 -0.56 19.02 -9.67
N GLY A 52 -1.41 19.65 -8.88
CA GLY A 52 -2.85 19.39 -8.78
C GLY A 52 -3.29 19.59 -7.35
N PHE A 53 -3.24 18.53 -6.54
CA PHE A 53 -3.42 18.67 -5.08
C PHE A 53 -2.22 19.40 -4.45
N ALA A 54 -1.00 19.00 -4.81
CA ALA A 54 0.23 19.65 -4.38
C ALA A 54 0.77 20.57 -5.49
N PRO A 55 1.70 21.50 -5.16
CA PRO A 55 2.30 22.39 -6.15
C PRO A 55 2.96 21.62 -7.31
N ASP A 56 3.06 22.26 -8.47
CA ASP A 56 3.90 21.79 -9.56
C ASP A 56 5.37 21.70 -9.12
N LEU A 57 6.10 20.77 -9.71
CA LEU A 57 7.55 20.59 -9.60
C LEU A 57 8.21 20.72 -10.98
N ALA A 58 7.52 20.33 -12.06
CA ALA A 58 8.04 20.36 -13.41
C ALA A 58 8.50 21.76 -13.84
N GLY A 59 9.77 21.87 -14.25
CA GLY A 59 10.41 23.11 -14.67
C GLY A 59 10.68 24.12 -13.56
N ARG A 60 10.39 23.78 -12.29
CA ARG A 60 10.78 24.63 -11.16
C ARG A 60 12.28 24.56 -10.97
N GLN A 61 12.91 25.73 -10.91
CA GLN A 61 14.36 25.90 -10.76
C GLN A 61 14.78 25.82 -9.28
N LEU A 62 14.37 24.76 -8.57
CA LEU A 62 14.76 24.53 -7.18
C LEU A 62 16.17 23.95 -7.12
N SER A 63 17.02 24.48 -6.24
CA SER A 63 18.30 23.84 -5.92
C SER A 63 18.08 22.50 -5.19
N THR A 64 19.08 21.63 -5.20
CA THR A 64 19.04 20.36 -4.45
C THR A 64 18.77 20.60 -2.96
N GLU A 65 19.36 21.63 -2.37
CA GLU A 65 19.18 21.98 -0.96
C GLU A 65 17.76 22.49 -0.69
N GLN A 66 17.21 23.32 -1.60
CA GLN A 66 15.83 23.80 -1.50
C GLN A 66 14.82 22.65 -1.61
N PHE A 67 15.04 21.75 -2.58
CA PHE A 67 14.20 20.56 -2.75
C PHE A 67 14.30 19.64 -1.54
N THR A 68 15.51 19.36 -1.05
CA THR A 68 15.74 18.53 0.13
C THR A 68 15.07 19.14 1.35
N ARG A 69 15.22 20.44 1.60
CA ARG A 69 14.52 21.11 2.70
C ARG A 69 13.01 20.99 2.56
N ALA A 70 12.44 21.15 1.36
CA ALA A 70 11.01 20.98 1.15
C ALA A 70 10.52 19.54 1.46
N VAL A 71 11.34 18.52 1.21
CA VAL A 71 10.99 17.12 1.49
C VAL A 71 11.17 16.75 2.97
N ARG A 72 12.22 17.25 3.63
CA ARG A 72 12.53 16.97 5.04
C ARG A 72 11.71 17.84 6.00
N GLN A 73 11.45 19.08 5.63
CA GLN A 73 10.80 20.11 6.44
C GLN A 73 9.72 20.83 5.60
N PRO A 74 8.68 20.08 5.16
CA PRO A 74 7.68 20.62 4.26
C PRO A 74 6.90 21.78 4.86
N TRP A 75 6.52 22.70 3.98
CA TRP A 75 5.44 23.65 4.28
C TRP A 75 4.11 23.01 3.93
N GLY A 76 3.12 23.21 4.80
CA GLY A 76 1.74 22.84 4.52
C GLY A 76 1.50 21.37 4.87
N VAL A 77 0.65 20.70 4.10
CA VAL A 77 0.15 19.36 4.44
C VAL A 77 0.97 18.22 3.83
N MET A 78 2.09 18.52 3.16
CA MET A 78 3.00 17.48 2.69
C MET A 78 3.63 16.79 3.92
N PRO A 79 3.62 15.45 4.00
CA PRO A 79 4.29 14.74 5.07
C PRO A 79 5.82 14.86 4.94
N ALA A 80 6.53 14.89 6.06
CA ALA A 80 7.99 14.95 6.11
C ALA A 80 8.58 13.56 5.86
N PHE A 81 9.45 13.44 4.85
CA PHE A 81 10.09 12.17 4.50
C PHE A 81 11.49 12.07 5.10
N ILE A 82 11.84 10.90 5.63
CA ILE A 82 13.15 10.63 6.23
C ILE A 82 14.14 10.00 5.24
N ASP A 83 15.42 9.97 5.58
CA ASP A 83 16.50 9.45 4.72
C ASP A 83 16.25 8.00 4.29
N LYS A 84 15.67 7.19 5.17
CA LYS A 84 15.29 5.80 4.89
C LYS A 84 14.28 5.70 3.74
N GLN A 85 13.40 6.71 3.57
CA GLN A 85 12.39 6.73 2.51
C GLN A 85 12.96 7.27 1.20
N ALA A 86 13.73 8.35 1.26
CA ALA A 86 14.41 8.96 0.13
C ALA A 86 15.79 9.41 0.57
N SER A 87 16.85 8.83 0.00
CA SER A 87 18.23 9.23 0.28
C SER A 87 18.54 10.61 -0.31
N ASP A 88 19.58 11.28 0.18
CA ASP A 88 20.00 12.57 -0.37
C ASP A 88 20.36 12.50 -1.86
N GLN A 89 20.97 11.39 -2.30
CA GLN A 89 21.21 11.16 -3.73
C GLN A 89 19.89 11.07 -4.51
N THR A 90 18.89 10.36 -3.98
CA THR A 90 17.56 10.28 -4.62
C THR A 90 16.92 11.67 -4.71
N LEU A 91 17.10 12.53 -3.71
CA LEU A 91 16.58 13.89 -3.72
C LEU A 91 17.33 14.80 -4.71
N ALA A 92 18.66 14.64 -4.83
CA ALA A 92 19.45 15.32 -5.86
C ALA A 92 19.03 14.89 -7.28
N ASP A 93 18.84 13.59 -7.51
CA ASP A 93 18.38 13.02 -8.77
C ASP A 93 16.99 13.55 -9.15
N LEU A 94 16.05 13.60 -8.18
CA LEU A 94 14.71 14.17 -8.37
C LEU A 94 14.76 15.67 -8.68
N ALA A 95 15.58 16.45 -7.97
CA ALA A 95 15.75 17.88 -8.25
C ALA A 95 16.27 18.12 -9.67
N ALA A 96 17.31 17.39 -10.09
CA ALA A 96 17.83 17.46 -11.45
C ALA A 96 16.77 17.07 -12.50
N PHE A 97 15.98 16.03 -12.23
CA PHE A 97 14.88 15.62 -13.11
C PHE A 97 13.85 16.74 -13.28
N PHE A 98 13.36 17.37 -12.21
CA PHE A 98 12.35 18.42 -12.32
C PHE A 98 12.85 19.69 -13.01
N VAL A 99 14.10 20.08 -12.79
CA VAL A 99 14.74 21.20 -13.50
C VAL A 99 14.81 20.94 -15.01
N SER A 100 14.97 19.67 -15.42
CA SER A 100 15.03 19.29 -16.84
C SER A 100 13.67 19.30 -17.57
N LEU A 101 12.55 19.33 -16.83
CA LEU A 101 11.22 19.34 -17.41
C LEU A 101 10.78 20.75 -17.86
N PRO A 102 9.88 20.87 -18.85
CA PRO A 102 9.27 22.14 -19.18
C PRO A 102 8.41 22.65 -18.01
N ARG A 103 8.36 23.97 -17.85
CA ARG A 103 7.45 24.61 -16.89
C ARG A 103 6.01 24.41 -17.32
N VAL A 104 5.14 24.13 -16.36
CA VAL A 104 3.69 24.06 -16.60
C VAL A 104 3.05 25.43 -16.42
N ALA A 105 2.13 25.80 -17.31
CA ALA A 105 1.39 27.06 -17.22
C ALA A 105 0.24 26.96 -16.20
N GLU A 106 -0.38 25.79 -16.11
CA GLU A 106 -1.49 25.49 -15.21
C GLU A 106 -1.24 24.17 -14.48
N LEU A 107 -1.81 24.06 -13.28
CA LEU A 107 -1.74 22.82 -12.51
C LEU A 107 -2.59 21.72 -13.16
N GLY A 108 -2.16 20.48 -12.99
CA GLY A 108 -2.99 19.32 -13.35
C GLY A 108 -4.29 19.25 -12.52
N PRO A 109 -5.29 18.46 -12.97
CA PRO A 109 -6.50 18.26 -12.18
C PRO A 109 -6.19 17.52 -10.88
N ALA A 110 -6.90 17.88 -9.81
CA ALA A 110 -6.89 17.10 -8.58
C ALA A 110 -7.44 15.69 -8.83
N ARG A 111 -6.86 14.69 -8.16
CA ARG A 111 -7.29 13.28 -8.30
C ARG A 111 -8.71 13.04 -7.79
N PHE A 112 -9.08 13.79 -6.76
CA PHE A 112 -10.37 13.72 -6.09
C PHE A 112 -10.83 15.15 -5.82
N ALA A 113 -12.13 15.38 -5.93
CA ALA A 113 -12.77 16.64 -5.58
C ALA A 113 -14.13 16.32 -4.96
N THR A 114 -14.53 17.07 -3.95
CA THR A 114 -15.84 16.94 -3.33
C THR A 114 -16.68 18.18 -3.58
N SER A 115 -17.99 18.05 -3.43
CA SER A 115 -18.88 19.19 -3.48
C SER A 115 -18.99 19.87 -2.10
N ALA A 116 -19.65 21.02 -2.05
CA ALA A 116 -19.93 21.71 -0.80
C ALA A 116 -20.81 20.90 0.17
N THR A 117 -21.52 19.86 -0.27
CA THR A 117 -22.38 19.01 0.58
C THR A 117 -21.68 17.80 1.19
N ALA A 118 -20.43 17.54 0.81
CA ALA A 118 -19.69 16.40 1.33
C ALA A 118 -19.49 16.49 2.86
N PRO A 119 -19.44 15.35 3.56
CA PRO A 119 -19.10 15.31 4.98
C PRO A 119 -17.78 16.03 5.24
N GLN A 120 -17.71 16.80 6.34
CA GLN A 120 -16.53 17.60 6.64
C GLN A 120 -15.25 16.76 6.74
N GLY A 121 -15.32 15.56 7.34
CA GLY A 121 -14.20 14.64 7.37
C GLY A 121 -13.76 14.16 5.98
N GLN A 122 -14.70 13.97 5.05
CA GLN A 122 -14.38 13.63 3.66
C GLN A 122 -13.64 14.77 2.96
N LYS A 123 -14.10 16.02 3.15
CA LYS A 123 -13.40 17.20 2.63
C LYS A 123 -11.98 17.32 3.19
N TYR A 124 -11.80 17.06 4.49
CA TYR A 124 -10.47 17.10 5.09
C TYR A 124 -9.52 16.07 4.47
N ILE A 125 -9.94 14.81 4.33
CA ILE A 125 -9.05 13.77 3.78
C ILE A 125 -8.80 13.93 2.27
N VAL A 126 -9.71 14.59 1.53
CA VAL A 126 -9.61 14.76 0.07
C VAL A 126 -8.93 16.08 -0.29
N GLU A 127 -9.45 17.20 0.19
CA GLU A 127 -9.14 18.54 -0.32
C GLU A 127 -8.13 19.27 0.55
N SER A 128 -8.15 19.05 1.88
CA SER A 128 -7.31 19.82 2.80
C SER A 128 -6.00 19.13 3.12
N TYR A 129 -6.01 17.82 3.39
CA TYR A 129 -4.83 17.08 3.89
C TYR A 129 -4.36 15.96 2.96
N GLY A 130 -5.14 15.66 1.91
CA GLY A 130 -4.71 14.81 0.81
C GLY A 130 -4.49 13.34 1.16
N CYS A 131 -4.95 12.87 2.33
CA CYS A 131 -4.85 11.46 2.74
C CYS A 131 -5.44 10.52 1.68
N ALA A 132 -6.52 10.95 1.01
CA ALA A 132 -7.19 10.19 -0.03
C ALA A 132 -6.29 9.92 -1.26
N ASN A 133 -5.29 10.76 -1.53
CA ASN A 133 -4.39 10.58 -2.68
C ASN A 133 -3.59 9.28 -2.60
N CYS A 134 -3.40 8.71 -1.40
CA CYS A 134 -2.78 7.40 -1.22
C CYS A 134 -3.74 6.35 -0.65
N HIS A 135 -4.61 6.75 0.28
CA HIS A 135 -5.48 5.85 1.03
C HIS A 135 -6.92 5.75 0.51
N MET A 136 -7.21 6.42 -0.61
CA MET A 136 -8.53 6.53 -1.24
C MET A 136 -9.55 7.32 -0.37
N PRO A 137 -10.67 7.80 -0.95
CA PRO A 137 -11.58 8.73 -0.28
C PRO A 137 -12.36 8.21 0.94
N GLU A 138 -12.17 6.94 1.30
CA GLU A 138 -12.79 6.31 2.48
C GLU A 138 -11.76 5.86 3.51
N LEU A 139 -10.45 6.04 3.24
CA LEU A 139 -9.35 5.51 4.03
C LEU A 139 -9.54 4.01 4.39
N ARG A 140 -10.01 3.21 3.42
CA ARG A 140 -10.37 1.79 3.64
C ARG A 140 -9.23 0.98 4.25
N ASP A 141 -8.02 1.09 3.71
CA ASP A 141 -6.88 0.31 4.21
C ASP A 141 -6.45 0.77 5.63
N PRO A 142 -6.31 2.08 5.91
CA PRO A 142 -6.15 2.54 7.29
C PRO A 142 -7.23 2.04 8.25
N ARG A 143 -8.51 2.08 7.86
CA ARG A 143 -9.63 1.60 8.68
C ARG A 143 -9.53 0.11 9.00
N ARG A 144 -8.93 -0.69 8.11
CA ARG A 144 -8.65 -2.12 8.35
C ARG A 144 -7.51 -2.32 9.33
N VAL A 145 -6.42 -1.57 9.19
CA VAL A 145 -5.29 -1.64 10.12
C VAL A 145 -5.74 -1.25 11.52
N LEU A 146 -6.38 -0.09 11.64
CA LEU A 146 -6.92 0.43 12.91
C LEU A 146 -7.97 -0.50 13.51
N GLY A 147 -8.85 -1.08 12.69
CA GLY A 147 -9.83 -2.08 13.14
C GLY A 147 -9.19 -3.40 13.58
N GLY A 148 -8.08 -3.80 12.96
CA GLY A 148 -7.28 -4.95 13.37
C GLY A 148 -6.58 -4.75 14.72
N GLU A 149 -6.18 -3.52 15.04
CA GLU A 149 -5.52 -3.16 16.30
C GLU A 149 -6.50 -2.89 17.44
N GLY A 150 -7.80 -2.76 17.14
CA GLY A 150 -8.77 -2.22 18.10
C GLY A 150 -8.43 -0.78 18.49
N ALA A 151 -7.91 -0.01 17.54
CA ALA A 151 -7.30 1.29 17.77
C ALA A 151 -8.29 2.35 18.24
N ASP A 152 -7.78 3.29 19.04
CA ASP A 152 -8.46 4.53 19.39
C ASP A 152 -7.85 5.75 18.68
N PHE A 153 -8.27 6.95 19.09
CA PHE A 153 -7.73 8.19 18.54
C PHE A 153 -6.22 8.36 18.80
N GLU A 154 -5.70 7.91 19.94
CA GLU A 154 -4.29 8.08 20.29
C GLU A 154 -3.41 7.22 19.38
N THR A 155 -3.81 5.97 19.15
CA THR A 155 -3.18 5.09 18.17
C THR A 155 -3.22 5.69 16.78
N PHE A 156 -4.37 6.20 16.35
CA PHE A 156 -4.51 6.88 15.05
C PHE A 156 -3.62 8.12 14.94
N ALA A 157 -3.59 8.97 15.96
CA ALA A 157 -2.77 10.17 15.99
C ALA A 157 -1.27 9.84 15.91
N LYS A 158 -0.82 8.81 16.62
CA LYS A 158 0.55 8.30 16.53
C LYS A 158 0.87 7.79 15.12
N ALA A 159 -0.04 7.03 14.51
CA ALA A 159 0.12 6.54 13.15
C ALA A 159 0.23 7.67 12.10
N VAL A 160 -0.33 8.85 12.36
CA VAL A 160 -0.27 9.99 11.44
C VAL A 160 0.93 10.89 11.70
N TYR A 161 1.20 11.25 12.96
CA TYR A 161 2.28 12.19 13.30
C TYR A 161 3.67 11.53 13.31
N THR A 162 3.75 10.24 13.60
CA THR A 162 5.01 9.49 13.69
C THR A 162 4.93 8.21 12.87
N HIS A 163 4.39 8.30 11.65
CA HIS A 163 4.14 7.16 10.78
C HIS A 163 5.39 6.28 10.55
N THR A 164 6.55 6.94 10.41
CA THR A 164 7.84 6.27 10.18
C THR A 164 8.41 5.55 11.42
N ASP A 165 7.92 5.88 12.61
CA ASP A 165 8.26 5.19 13.85
C ASP A 165 7.31 4.02 14.13
N VAL A 166 6.06 4.14 13.67
CA VAL A 166 5.03 3.08 13.82
C VAL A 166 5.24 1.96 12.81
N TYR A 167 5.59 2.30 11.57
CA TYR A 167 5.77 1.34 10.48
C TYR A 167 7.21 1.39 9.97
N THR A 168 7.94 0.27 10.08
CA THR A 168 9.38 0.25 9.79
C THR A 168 9.81 -0.73 8.71
N ASP A 169 9.02 -1.78 8.47
CA ASP A 169 9.30 -2.84 7.49
C ASP A 169 8.01 -3.36 6.81
N PRO A 170 7.89 -3.27 5.47
CA PRO A 170 8.78 -2.55 4.57
C PRO A 170 8.80 -1.05 4.92
N ILE A 171 9.82 -0.33 4.44
CA ILE A 171 9.93 1.12 4.62
C ILE A 171 8.60 1.77 4.20
N PRO A 172 7.96 2.56 5.09
CA PRO A 172 6.64 3.10 4.82
C PRO A 172 6.71 4.13 3.69
N ARG A 173 5.61 4.26 2.96
CA ARG A 173 5.50 5.20 1.83
C ARG A 173 5.06 6.60 2.26
N MET A 174 4.35 6.70 3.38
CA MET A 174 3.90 7.96 3.96
C MET A 174 4.94 8.47 4.96
N GLY A 175 5.23 9.77 4.92
CA GLY A 175 6.08 10.45 5.90
C GLY A 175 5.30 10.88 7.17
N ASN A 176 5.93 11.68 8.00
CA ASN A 176 5.36 12.17 9.25
C ASN A 176 4.60 13.48 9.06
N PHE A 177 3.39 13.61 9.59
CA PHE A 177 2.69 14.90 9.62
C PHE A 177 3.15 15.77 10.79
N GLN A 178 3.13 17.09 10.61
CA GLN A 178 3.43 18.05 11.68
C GLN A 178 2.16 18.53 12.34
N ARG A 179 2.11 18.55 13.68
CA ARG A 179 0.96 19.04 14.47
C ARG A 179 0.59 20.49 14.18
N THR A 180 1.57 21.32 13.80
CA THR A 180 1.35 22.72 13.41
C THR A 180 0.69 22.87 12.05
N ARG A 181 0.72 21.83 11.21
CA ARG A 181 0.15 21.82 9.85
C ARG A 181 -1.10 20.97 9.74
N LEU A 182 -1.23 19.96 10.58
CA LEU A 182 -2.42 19.15 10.81
C LEU A 182 -2.76 19.22 12.30
N PRO A 183 -3.52 20.25 12.74
CA PRO A 183 -3.89 20.41 14.15
C PRO A 183 -4.70 19.22 14.64
N GLU A 184 -4.56 18.90 15.93
CA GLU A 184 -5.23 17.74 16.53
C GLU A 184 -6.76 17.85 16.45
N THR A 185 -7.32 19.05 16.55
CA THR A 185 -8.75 19.30 16.38
C THR A 185 -9.25 18.81 15.03
N VAL A 186 -8.48 19.03 13.97
CA VAL A 186 -8.82 18.55 12.63
C VAL A 186 -8.60 17.06 12.51
N LEU A 187 -7.54 16.53 13.12
CA LEU A 187 -7.30 15.09 13.13
C LEU A 187 -8.41 14.32 13.86
N ARG A 188 -9.02 14.91 14.90
CA ARG A 188 -10.19 14.36 15.60
C ARG A 188 -11.42 14.31 14.71
N GLU A 189 -11.65 15.32 13.87
CA GLU A 189 -12.73 15.29 12.87
C GLU A 189 -12.50 14.21 11.81
N ILE A 190 -11.25 14.04 11.35
CA ILE A 190 -10.90 12.93 10.45
C ILE A 190 -11.14 11.58 11.14
N TRP A 191 -10.72 11.42 12.40
CA TRP A 191 -10.96 10.21 13.19
C TRP A 191 -12.44 9.92 13.36
N LYS A 192 -13.24 10.92 13.73
CA LYS A 192 -14.70 10.80 13.82
C LYS A 192 -15.26 10.25 12.52
N PHE A 193 -14.85 10.84 11.39
CA PHE A 193 -15.32 10.40 10.08
C PHE A 193 -14.95 8.95 9.74
N ILE A 194 -13.71 8.52 9.95
CA ILE A 194 -13.29 7.16 9.56
C ILE A 194 -13.60 6.07 10.59
N GLY A 195 -13.55 6.41 11.87
CA GLY A 195 -13.69 5.46 12.98
C GLY A 195 -15.13 5.37 13.50
N THR A 196 -15.86 6.48 13.52
CA THR A 196 -17.24 6.52 14.03
C THR A 196 -18.25 6.54 12.91
N ASP A 197 -18.14 7.49 11.99
CA ASP A 197 -19.16 7.71 10.97
C ASP A 197 -19.09 6.58 9.95
N LEU A 198 -17.93 6.31 9.34
CA LEU A 198 -17.78 5.17 8.43
C LEU A 198 -17.63 3.82 9.16
N GLY A 199 -16.99 3.82 10.34
CA GLY A 199 -16.68 2.64 11.15
C GLY A 199 -15.31 2.02 10.84
N LEU A 200 -14.65 1.38 11.81
CA LEU A 200 -13.44 0.59 11.53
C LEU A 200 -13.77 -0.76 10.88
N LEU A 201 -12.78 -1.39 10.23
CA LEU A 201 -12.99 -2.58 9.39
C LEU A 201 -12.14 -3.77 9.87
N ALA A 202 -12.66 -4.99 9.69
CA ALA A 202 -11.89 -6.20 9.94
C ALA A 202 -10.84 -6.43 8.82
N PRO A 203 -9.56 -6.69 9.14
CA PRO A 203 -8.51 -6.88 8.15
C PRO A 203 -8.50 -8.32 7.59
N ILE A 204 -9.53 -8.67 6.82
CA ILE A 204 -9.57 -9.98 6.15
C ILE A 204 -8.65 -9.97 4.92
N VAL A 205 -7.83 -11.02 4.83
CA VAL A 205 -7.08 -11.42 3.64
C VAL A 205 -7.42 -12.86 3.28
N ALA A 206 -7.31 -13.21 2.00
CA ALA A 206 -7.59 -14.56 1.53
C ALA A 206 -6.56 -14.96 0.48
N ASN A 207 -6.11 -16.21 0.52
CA ASN A 207 -5.12 -16.75 -0.41
C ASN A 207 -5.54 -18.15 -0.85
N VAL A 208 -5.41 -18.47 -2.13
CA VAL A 208 -5.65 -19.82 -2.65
C VAL A 208 -4.35 -20.45 -3.12
N ASN A 209 -4.09 -21.68 -2.69
CA ASN A 209 -2.93 -22.46 -3.10
C ASN A 209 -3.38 -23.78 -3.73
N ALA A 210 -2.64 -24.24 -4.73
CA ALA A 210 -2.83 -25.58 -5.29
C ALA A 210 -2.02 -26.60 -4.48
N GLY A 211 -2.64 -27.72 -4.15
CA GLY A 211 -1.96 -28.90 -3.63
C GLY A 211 -1.29 -29.71 -4.74
N THR A 212 -0.65 -30.81 -4.34
CA THR A 212 -0.08 -31.77 -5.29
C THR A 212 -1.22 -32.55 -5.97
N PRO A 213 -1.20 -32.71 -7.31
CA PRO A 213 -2.17 -33.56 -8.00
C PRO A 213 -2.16 -34.99 -7.47
N SER A 214 -3.34 -35.57 -7.30
CA SER A 214 -3.55 -36.97 -6.93
C SER A 214 -4.41 -37.64 -7.99
N GLY A 215 -3.77 -38.36 -8.91
CA GLY A 215 -4.43 -38.93 -10.08
C GLY A 215 -5.00 -37.83 -10.98
N ALA A 216 -6.29 -37.92 -11.30
CA ALA A 216 -7.00 -36.93 -12.12
C ALA A 216 -7.57 -35.75 -11.30
N ASN A 217 -7.22 -35.63 -10.02
CA ASN A 217 -7.79 -34.64 -9.12
C ASN A 217 -6.71 -33.75 -8.51
N THR A 218 -7.02 -32.47 -8.30
CA THR A 218 -6.17 -31.54 -7.55
C THR A 218 -6.99 -30.82 -6.49
N GLU A 219 -6.49 -30.79 -5.26
CA GLU A 219 -7.06 -30.00 -4.17
C GLU A 219 -6.53 -28.57 -4.21
N TYR A 220 -7.42 -27.59 -4.03
CA TYR A 220 -7.08 -26.18 -3.89
C TYR A 220 -7.54 -25.71 -2.52
N THR A 221 -6.61 -25.21 -1.72
CA THR A 221 -6.87 -24.73 -0.37
C THR A 221 -6.97 -23.21 -0.38
N LEU A 222 -8.11 -22.69 0.06
CA LEU A 222 -8.33 -21.29 0.39
C LEU A 222 -8.10 -21.08 1.88
N THR A 223 -7.08 -20.29 2.23
CA THR A 223 -6.89 -19.78 3.60
C THR A 223 -7.50 -18.39 3.68
N VAL A 224 -8.50 -18.22 4.55
CA VAL A 224 -9.04 -16.90 4.91
C VAL A 224 -8.45 -16.52 6.26
N THR A 225 -7.85 -15.36 6.39
CA THR A 225 -7.17 -14.91 7.60
C THR A 225 -7.71 -13.56 8.02
N ASN A 226 -8.14 -13.44 9.27
CA ASN A 226 -8.31 -12.14 9.91
C ASN A 226 -6.97 -11.72 10.53
N GLN A 227 -6.34 -10.69 9.97
CA GLN A 227 -5.03 -10.21 10.44
C GLN A 227 -5.10 -9.33 11.70
N GLY A 228 -6.27 -9.23 12.35
CA GLY A 228 -6.44 -8.47 13.57
C GLY A 228 -5.70 -9.09 14.75
N GLU A 229 -5.34 -8.27 15.72
CA GLU A 229 -4.71 -8.71 16.97
C GLU A 229 -5.70 -9.49 17.82
N LYS A 230 -5.30 -10.68 18.27
CA LYS A 230 -6.14 -11.56 19.07
C LYS A 230 -6.68 -10.86 20.32
N GLY A 231 -8.01 -10.86 20.47
CA GLY A 231 -8.69 -10.26 21.61
C GLY A 231 -8.84 -8.73 21.57
N LYS A 232 -8.36 -8.06 20.51
CA LYS A 232 -8.55 -6.61 20.31
C LYS A 232 -9.18 -6.29 18.97
N GLY A 233 -8.71 -6.94 17.90
CA GLY A 233 -9.15 -6.68 16.54
C GLY A 233 -10.61 -7.05 16.29
N LEU A 234 -11.21 -6.37 15.32
CA LEU A 234 -12.58 -6.62 14.90
C LEU A 234 -12.71 -8.00 14.23
N ALA A 235 -13.77 -8.73 14.62
CA ALA A 235 -14.22 -9.89 13.87
C ALA A 235 -14.93 -9.46 12.57
N ALA A 236 -14.82 -10.27 11.53
CA ALA A 236 -15.73 -10.18 10.39
C ALA A 236 -16.93 -11.09 10.66
N GLU A 237 -18.15 -10.61 10.46
CA GLU A 237 -19.38 -11.40 10.68
C GLU A 237 -20.25 -11.44 9.43
N THR A 238 -21.02 -12.53 9.34
CA THR A 238 -21.83 -12.88 8.16
C THR A 238 -20.96 -12.93 6.91
N VAL A 239 -19.88 -13.70 7.01
CA VAL A 239 -18.86 -13.82 5.97
C VAL A 239 -19.38 -14.71 4.84
N THR A 240 -19.31 -14.21 3.62
CA THR A 240 -19.56 -14.97 2.40
C THR A 240 -18.27 -15.13 1.61
N ILE A 241 -17.87 -16.37 1.39
CA ILE A 241 -16.71 -16.73 0.58
C ILE A 241 -17.23 -17.18 -0.78
N SER A 242 -16.75 -16.52 -1.84
CA SER A 242 -17.11 -16.77 -3.23
C SER A 242 -15.85 -17.17 -4.00
N LEU A 243 -15.63 -18.47 -4.15
CA LEU A 243 -14.48 -19.03 -4.86
C LEU A 243 -14.88 -19.35 -6.31
N VAL A 244 -14.36 -18.58 -7.26
CA VAL A 244 -14.50 -18.83 -8.70
C VAL A 244 -13.86 -20.16 -9.04
N LEU A 245 -14.61 -21.04 -9.70
CA LEU A 245 -14.12 -22.31 -10.21
C LEU A 245 -13.58 -22.12 -11.63
N PRO A 246 -12.36 -22.58 -11.93
CA PRO A 246 -11.79 -22.49 -13.28
C PRO A 246 -12.69 -23.15 -14.33
N GLN A 247 -12.76 -22.56 -15.53
CA GLN A 247 -13.58 -23.08 -16.61
C GLN A 247 -13.19 -24.52 -16.97
N GLY A 248 -14.19 -25.39 -17.15
CA GLY A 248 -13.99 -26.80 -17.47
C GLY A 248 -13.57 -27.67 -16.28
N SER A 249 -13.47 -27.12 -15.07
CA SER A 249 -13.27 -27.90 -13.86
C SER A 249 -14.59 -28.46 -13.32
N THR A 250 -14.54 -29.67 -12.75
CA THR A 250 -15.68 -30.31 -12.08
C THR A 250 -15.35 -30.48 -10.61
N LEU A 251 -16.22 -29.97 -9.72
CA LEU A 251 -16.06 -30.16 -8.28
C LEU A 251 -16.29 -31.64 -7.92
N VAL A 252 -15.31 -32.25 -7.28
CA VAL A 252 -15.35 -33.63 -6.78
C VAL A 252 -15.74 -33.66 -5.30
N SER A 253 -15.06 -32.84 -4.49
CA SER A 253 -15.30 -32.72 -3.06
C SER A 253 -14.93 -31.33 -2.57
N ASN A 254 -15.35 -31.00 -1.36
CA ASN A 254 -15.02 -29.74 -0.70
C ASN A 254 -14.84 -29.95 0.81
N THR A 255 -14.15 -29.02 1.45
CA THR A 255 -14.02 -28.95 2.90
C THR A 255 -14.32 -27.54 3.41
N GLY A 256 -14.43 -27.39 4.73
CA GLY A 256 -14.76 -26.14 5.41
C GLY A 256 -16.25 -26.03 5.73
N ALA A 257 -16.55 -25.59 6.94
CA ALA A 257 -17.93 -25.44 7.41
C ALA A 257 -18.70 -24.40 6.59
N GLY A 258 -20.01 -24.58 6.46
CA GLY A 258 -20.89 -23.57 5.88
C GLY A 258 -20.97 -23.56 4.35
N PHE A 259 -20.52 -24.61 3.66
CA PHE A 259 -20.70 -24.74 2.21
C PHE A 259 -22.18 -24.66 1.82
N LYS A 260 -22.49 -23.82 0.84
CA LYS A 260 -23.85 -23.57 0.33
C LYS A 260 -24.09 -24.12 -1.07
N GLY A 261 -23.06 -24.65 -1.72
CA GLY A 261 -23.14 -25.21 -3.06
C GLY A 261 -22.42 -24.37 -4.11
N ILE A 262 -22.70 -24.69 -5.37
CA ILE A 262 -22.15 -24.00 -6.54
C ILE A 262 -23.24 -23.09 -7.12
N SER A 263 -22.97 -21.79 -7.13
CA SER A 263 -23.75 -20.83 -7.90
C SER A 263 -23.24 -20.84 -9.34
N ARG A 264 -24.08 -21.29 -10.27
CA ARG A 264 -23.67 -21.52 -11.67
C ARG A 264 -23.78 -20.27 -12.52
N SER A 265 -22.92 -20.17 -13.52
CA SER A 265 -22.97 -19.15 -14.57
C SER A 265 -23.10 -17.72 -14.04
N GLN A 266 -22.34 -17.38 -12.99
CA GLN A 266 -22.37 -16.07 -12.38
C GLN A 266 -21.53 -15.06 -13.19
N PRO A 267 -22.02 -13.83 -13.39
CA PRO A 267 -21.21 -12.77 -13.95
C PRO A 267 -20.18 -12.30 -12.90
N ILE A 268 -18.89 -12.44 -13.24
CA ILE A 268 -17.78 -11.99 -12.42
C ILE A 268 -17.07 -10.85 -13.12
N THR A 269 -17.01 -9.69 -12.46
CA THR A 269 -16.22 -8.56 -12.94
C THR A 269 -14.78 -8.71 -12.49
N LEU A 270 -13.89 -8.92 -13.46
CA LEU A 270 -12.45 -8.85 -13.28
C LEU A 270 -12.01 -7.38 -13.39
N PRO A 271 -11.28 -6.85 -12.38
CA PRO A 271 -10.82 -5.47 -12.43
C PRO A 271 -9.82 -5.27 -13.56
N ALA A 272 -9.76 -4.04 -14.07
CA ALA A 272 -8.71 -3.62 -15.00
C ALA A 272 -7.33 -3.85 -14.37
N VAL A 273 -6.40 -4.39 -15.13
CA VAL A 273 -5.01 -4.57 -14.68
C VAL A 273 -4.21 -3.42 -15.24
N ALA A 274 -3.68 -2.57 -14.36
CA ALA A 274 -2.75 -1.53 -14.77
C ALA A 274 -1.52 -2.16 -15.44
N GLY A 275 -1.14 -1.64 -16.61
CA GLY A 275 0.07 -2.07 -17.28
C GLY A 275 1.32 -1.75 -16.47
N ARG A 276 2.37 -2.56 -16.61
CA ARG A 276 3.67 -2.34 -15.96
C ARG A 276 4.69 -1.88 -17.00
N GLY A 277 5.58 -0.97 -16.60
CA GLY A 277 6.73 -0.58 -17.41
C GLY A 277 6.39 0.02 -18.78
N GLY A 278 5.26 0.73 -18.91
CA GLY A 278 4.83 1.34 -20.18
C GLY A 278 3.98 0.44 -21.08
N ALA A 279 3.74 -0.83 -20.73
CA ALA A 279 2.77 -1.66 -21.43
C ALA A 279 1.33 -1.15 -21.19
N PRO A 280 0.42 -1.27 -22.18
CA PRO A 280 -1.00 -0.98 -21.96
C PRO A 280 -1.59 -1.89 -20.88
N GLY A 281 -2.45 -1.35 -20.03
CA GLY A 281 -3.24 -2.16 -19.10
C GLY A 281 -4.35 -2.94 -19.82
N THR A 282 -4.94 -3.91 -19.13
CA THR A 282 -6.17 -4.55 -19.60
C THR A 282 -7.38 -3.79 -19.07
N ALA A 283 -8.41 -3.63 -19.91
CA ALA A 283 -9.71 -3.14 -19.45
C ALA A 283 -10.33 -4.12 -18.44
N ALA A 284 -11.26 -3.62 -17.62
CA ALA A 284 -12.11 -4.49 -16.82
C ALA A 284 -12.93 -5.40 -17.74
N GLN A 285 -13.13 -6.64 -17.32
CA GLN A 285 -13.84 -7.65 -18.11
C GLN A 285 -14.90 -8.32 -17.25
N THR A 286 -16.05 -8.62 -17.84
CA THR A 286 -17.04 -9.49 -17.20
C THR A 286 -16.91 -10.88 -17.81
N ILE A 287 -16.67 -11.87 -16.97
CA ILE A 287 -16.67 -13.28 -17.36
C ILE A 287 -17.86 -13.99 -16.73
N THR A 288 -18.26 -15.12 -17.30
CA THR A 288 -19.24 -16.01 -16.67
C THR A 288 -18.49 -17.18 -16.05
N ALA A 289 -18.72 -17.46 -14.76
CA ALA A 289 -18.06 -18.55 -14.06
C ALA A 289 -18.97 -19.22 -13.02
N ASP A 290 -18.69 -20.49 -12.75
CA ASP A 290 -19.27 -21.19 -11.60
C ASP A 290 -18.53 -20.78 -10.32
N VAL A 291 -19.26 -20.62 -9.22
CA VAL A 291 -18.73 -20.10 -7.96
C VAL A 291 -19.11 -21.06 -6.83
N ALA A 292 -18.10 -21.62 -6.17
CA ALA A 292 -18.30 -22.34 -4.91
C ALA A 292 -18.50 -21.33 -3.77
N VAL A 293 -19.58 -21.48 -3.00
CA VAL A 293 -19.99 -20.52 -1.98
C VAL A 293 -19.97 -21.14 -0.59
N TRP A 294 -19.34 -20.46 0.37
CA TRP A 294 -19.49 -20.74 1.80
C TRP A 294 -20.08 -19.52 2.52
N GLN A 295 -20.88 -19.78 3.54
CA GLN A 295 -21.32 -18.78 4.51
C GLN A 295 -20.85 -19.16 5.90
N VAL A 296 -20.09 -18.27 6.51
CA VAL A 296 -19.49 -18.47 7.83
C VAL A 296 -20.02 -17.39 8.77
N PRO A 297 -20.53 -17.75 9.96
CA PRO A 297 -21.11 -16.76 10.87
C PRO A 297 -20.12 -15.66 11.28
N SER A 298 -18.88 -16.01 11.57
CA SER A 298 -17.84 -15.05 11.95
C SER A 298 -16.43 -15.62 11.72
N ILE A 299 -15.46 -14.73 11.55
CA ILE A 299 -14.03 -15.00 11.60
C ILE A 299 -13.41 -13.98 12.58
N ALA A 300 -13.07 -14.44 13.79
CA ALA A 300 -12.52 -13.59 14.83
C ALA A 300 -11.09 -13.13 14.51
N ALA A 301 -10.60 -12.11 15.20
CA ALA A 301 -9.21 -11.66 15.04
C ALA A 301 -8.20 -12.79 15.31
N ASP A 302 -7.15 -12.86 14.50
CA ASP A 302 -6.13 -13.92 14.46
C ASP A 302 -6.64 -15.32 14.01
N GLU A 303 -7.92 -15.47 13.67
CA GLU A 303 -8.41 -16.73 13.08
C GLU A 303 -8.01 -16.91 11.62
N LYS A 304 -7.75 -18.18 11.26
CA LYS A 304 -7.24 -18.59 9.95
C LYS A 304 -7.97 -19.83 9.40
N PRO A 305 -9.30 -19.79 9.23
CA PRO A 305 -10.03 -20.93 8.70
C PRO A 305 -9.59 -21.30 7.28
N THR A 306 -9.58 -22.58 7.00
CA THR A 306 -9.26 -23.15 5.70
C THR A 306 -10.49 -23.79 5.07
N PHE A 307 -10.63 -23.60 3.77
CA PHE A 307 -11.66 -24.19 2.92
C PHE A 307 -10.96 -24.84 1.74
N SER A 308 -11.50 -25.91 1.19
CA SER A 308 -10.90 -26.51 0.00
C SER A 308 -11.93 -26.98 -1.00
N VAL A 309 -11.49 -27.05 -2.26
CA VAL A 309 -12.19 -27.72 -3.35
C VAL A 309 -11.23 -28.72 -3.99
N THR A 310 -11.68 -29.94 -4.18
CA THR A 310 -10.99 -30.89 -5.05
C THR A 310 -11.66 -30.85 -6.40
N LEU A 311 -10.89 -30.53 -7.44
CA LEU A 311 -11.36 -30.43 -8.81
C LEU A 311 -10.83 -31.61 -9.63
N ALA A 312 -11.69 -32.21 -10.44
CA ALA A 312 -11.31 -33.21 -11.43
C ALA A 312 -10.79 -32.54 -12.70
N GLY A 313 -9.84 -33.20 -13.37
CA GLY A 313 -9.21 -32.78 -14.62
C GLY A 313 -7.73 -32.44 -14.47
N ALA A 314 -7.14 -31.94 -15.56
CA ALA A 314 -5.77 -31.41 -15.53
C ALA A 314 -5.67 -30.29 -14.50
N GLN A 315 -4.54 -30.23 -13.79
CA GLN A 315 -4.29 -29.19 -12.80
C GLN A 315 -4.48 -27.80 -13.42
N VAL A 316 -5.50 -27.09 -12.95
CA VAL A 316 -5.74 -25.70 -13.34
C VAL A 316 -4.83 -24.78 -12.55
N PRO A 317 -4.13 -23.83 -13.19
CA PRO A 317 -3.33 -22.85 -12.47
C PRO A 317 -4.19 -22.03 -11.51
N VAL A 318 -3.61 -21.59 -10.38
CA VAL A 318 -4.27 -20.70 -9.42
C VAL A 318 -4.82 -19.41 -10.08
N ALA A 319 -4.26 -19.01 -11.23
CA ALA A 319 -4.75 -17.93 -12.08
C ALA A 319 -6.24 -18.07 -12.46
N GLY A 320 -6.75 -19.30 -12.57
CA GLY A 320 -8.16 -19.59 -12.88
C GLY A 320 -9.15 -19.23 -11.78
N PHE A 321 -8.68 -18.95 -10.56
CA PHE A 321 -9.51 -18.50 -9.43
C PHE A 321 -9.63 -16.97 -9.37
N ARG A 322 -9.12 -16.24 -10.36
CA ARG A 322 -9.20 -14.78 -10.40
C ARG A 322 -10.66 -14.33 -10.36
N GLY A 323 -10.94 -13.31 -9.57
CA GLY A 323 -12.31 -12.82 -9.31
C GLY A 323 -12.97 -13.46 -8.09
N SER A 324 -12.30 -14.42 -7.43
CA SER A 324 -12.73 -14.92 -6.13
C SER A 324 -12.63 -13.85 -5.04
N THR A 325 -13.61 -13.84 -4.14
CA THR A 325 -13.75 -12.79 -3.12
C THR A 325 -14.23 -13.36 -1.79
N VAL A 326 -13.95 -12.63 -0.71
CA VAL A 326 -14.55 -12.81 0.61
C VAL A 326 -15.21 -11.50 0.98
N THR A 327 -16.50 -11.52 1.29
CA THR A 327 -17.29 -10.36 1.72
C THR A 327 -17.88 -10.59 3.10
N TRP A 328 -18.18 -9.53 3.84
CA TRP A 328 -18.83 -9.62 5.15
C TRP A 328 -19.76 -8.43 5.37
N LEU A 329 -20.76 -8.62 6.24
CA LEU A 329 -21.74 -7.58 6.54
C LEU A 329 -21.34 -6.73 7.74
N LYS A 330 -20.64 -7.31 8.73
CA LYS A 330 -20.19 -6.57 9.92
C LYS A 330 -18.68 -6.75 10.16
N PRO A 331 -17.99 -5.69 10.62
CA PRO A 331 -18.47 -4.31 10.73
C PRO A 331 -18.90 -3.75 9.37
N GLU A 332 -19.91 -2.88 9.36
CA GLU A 332 -20.45 -2.27 8.15
C GLU A 332 -19.37 -1.43 7.44
N LEU A 333 -19.32 -1.47 6.10
CA LEU A 333 -18.33 -0.68 5.36
C LEU A 333 -18.58 0.83 5.47
N ARG A 334 -19.83 1.25 5.63
CA ARG A 334 -20.25 2.66 5.70
C ARG A 334 -21.42 2.77 6.65
N LYS A 335 -21.14 2.75 7.95
CA LYS A 335 -22.17 3.04 8.94
C LYS A 335 -22.73 4.44 8.63
N THR A 336 -24.03 4.66 8.77
CA THR A 336 -24.64 6.00 8.99
C THR A 336 -24.38 7.19 8.04
N LEU A 337 -23.60 7.09 6.96
CA LEU A 337 -23.25 8.23 6.08
C LEU A 337 -23.97 8.17 4.74
N ALA A 338 -25.18 8.72 4.70
CA ALA A 338 -25.99 8.81 3.49
C ALA A 338 -25.45 9.80 2.44
N ASN A 339 -24.78 10.87 2.87
CA ASN A 339 -24.22 11.91 2.01
C ASN A 339 -22.75 11.68 1.62
N LEU A 340 -22.24 10.45 1.76
CA LEU A 340 -20.89 10.12 1.32
C LEU A 340 -20.79 10.23 -0.21
N GLU A 341 -20.06 11.23 -0.70
CA GLU A 341 -19.99 11.53 -2.13
C GLU A 341 -18.99 10.63 -2.86
N LEU A 342 -17.76 10.55 -2.32
CA LEU A 342 -16.71 9.73 -2.92
C LEU A 342 -16.61 8.37 -2.22
N LYS A 343 -16.77 7.29 -2.98
CA LYS A 343 -16.60 5.91 -2.50
C LYS A 343 -15.26 5.35 -2.96
N ASP A 344 -14.71 4.39 -2.21
CA ASP A 344 -13.57 3.63 -2.66
C ASP A 344 -14.02 2.72 -3.81
N PRO A 345 -13.45 2.89 -5.02
CA PRO A 345 -13.81 2.09 -6.19
C PRO A 345 -13.51 0.59 -6.00
N ARG A 346 -12.71 0.22 -5.01
CA ARG A 346 -12.44 -1.19 -4.64
C ARG A 346 -13.63 -1.85 -3.94
N THR A 347 -14.55 -1.05 -3.38
CA THR A 347 -15.72 -1.50 -2.62
C THR A 347 -16.96 -0.67 -2.96
N PRO A 348 -17.48 -0.74 -4.21
CA PRO A 348 -18.59 0.12 -4.63
C PRO A 348 -19.92 -0.22 -3.92
N GLY A 349 -20.08 -1.47 -3.48
CA GLY A 349 -21.26 -1.96 -2.78
C GLY A 349 -21.24 -1.71 -1.27
N PRO A 350 -22.28 -2.12 -0.53
CA PRO A 350 -22.42 -1.87 0.91
C PRO A 350 -21.48 -2.69 1.80
N ASN A 351 -20.88 -3.75 1.26
CA ASN A 351 -20.06 -4.70 2.00
C ASN A 351 -18.57 -4.44 1.73
N ASP A 352 -17.73 -4.63 2.75
CA ASP A 352 -16.29 -4.69 2.53
C ASP A 352 -15.91 -6.05 1.92
N ILE A 353 -14.75 -6.08 1.25
CA ILE A 353 -14.33 -7.20 0.41
C ILE A 353 -12.83 -7.45 0.50
N ALA A 354 -12.42 -8.71 0.62
CA ALA A 354 -11.07 -9.16 0.38
C ALA A 354 -11.04 -9.93 -0.96
N ASN A 355 -10.24 -9.46 -1.91
CA ASN A 355 -9.96 -10.26 -3.10
C ASN A 355 -9.05 -11.42 -2.71
N VAL A 356 -9.32 -12.61 -3.25
CA VAL A 356 -8.44 -13.76 -3.03
C VAL A 356 -7.16 -13.54 -3.81
N ALA A 357 -6.05 -13.42 -3.08
CA ALA A 357 -4.73 -13.32 -3.66
C ALA A 357 -4.28 -14.68 -4.21
N LEU A 358 -3.61 -14.62 -5.35
CA LEU A 358 -3.04 -15.79 -6.02
C LEU A 358 -1.53 -15.78 -5.76
N PRO A 359 -0.92 -16.93 -5.41
CA PRO A 359 0.51 -16.99 -5.19
C PRO A 359 1.24 -16.51 -6.44
N ASN A 360 2.12 -15.54 -6.24
CA ASN A 360 2.84 -14.88 -7.30
C ASN A 360 3.97 -15.82 -7.74
N PRO A 361 4.00 -16.32 -9.00
CA PRO A 361 4.96 -17.35 -9.42
C PRO A 361 6.43 -16.91 -9.39
N GLY A 362 6.74 -15.65 -9.06
CA GLY A 362 8.09 -15.08 -9.03
C GLY A 362 8.56 -14.52 -7.67
N ARG A 363 7.85 -14.74 -6.57
CA ARG A 363 8.38 -14.48 -5.22
C ARG A 363 8.18 -15.74 -4.39
N GLY A 364 9.24 -16.55 -4.29
CA GLY A 364 9.32 -17.61 -3.29
C GLY A 364 8.95 -17.02 -1.93
N GLY A 365 7.95 -17.62 -1.28
CA GLY A 365 7.37 -17.08 -0.08
C GLY A 365 8.38 -17.00 1.05
N ALA A 366 8.70 -15.79 1.48
CA ALA A 366 8.99 -15.54 2.88
C ALA A 366 7.66 -15.16 3.52
N ALA A 367 7.18 -16.00 4.43
CA ALA A 367 6.10 -15.62 5.34
C ALA A 367 6.54 -14.36 6.12
N PRO A 368 5.64 -13.39 6.36
CA PRO A 368 5.96 -12.29 7.26
C PRO A 368 6.00 -12.88 8.69
N GLY A 369 7.19 -12.97 9.28
CA GLY A 369 7.35 -13.40 10.68
C GLY A 369 8.47 -14.41 10.98
N GLY A 370 9.24 -14.86 10.00
CA GLY A 370 10.42 -15.70 10.28
C GLY A 370 11.67 -14.83 10.46
N ALA A 371 12.15 -14.65 11.69
CA ALA A 371 13.51 -14.17 11.91
C ALA A 371 14.49 -15.08 11.14
N PRO A 372 15.48 -14.52 10.41
CA PRO A 372 16.42 -15.35 9.66
C PRO A 372 17.21 -16.21 10.64
N ALA A 373 17.12 -17.54 10.46
CA ALA A 373 17.99 -18.48 11.13
C ALA A 373 19.45 -18.12 10.79
N GLY A 374 20.27 -17.96 11.83
CA GLY A 374 21.67 -17.59 11.69
C GLY A 374 22.42 -18.54 10.77
N GLN A 375 23.20 -17.98 9.85
CA GLN A 375 24.17 -18.76 9.09
C GLN A 375 25.21 -19.35 10.06
N PRO A 376 25.64 -20.61 9.88
CA PRO A 376 26.73 -21.17 10.69
C PRO A 376 28.04 -20.48 10.34
N ALA A 377 28.84 -20.18 11.35
CA ALA A 377 30.19 -19.66 11.21
C ALA A 377 31.05 -20.63 10.38
N GLY A 378 31.39 -20.22 9.17
CA GLY A 378 32.34 -20.91 8.30
C GLY A 378 33.77 -20.74 8.82
N GLN A 379 34.39 -21.88 9.11
CA GLN A 379 35.78 -22.05 9.52
C GLN A 379 36.76 -21.34 8.58
N ARG A 380 37.69 -20.56 9.15
CA ARG A 380 38.96 -20.25 8.50
C ARG A 380 39.89 -21.46 8.62
N GLY A 381 40.09 -22.18 7.52
CA GLY A 381 41.20 -23.13 7.36
C GLY A 381 42.27 -22.50 6.47
N GLY A 382 43.52 -22.50 6.95
CA GLY A 382 44.68 -21.95 6.25
C GLY A 382 45.22 -22.86 5.14
N ALA A 383 45.91 -22.22 4.20
CA ALA A 383 47.17 -22.62 3.59
C ALA A 383 47.76 -21.36 2.93
#